data_AF-A0A7C5F489-F1
#
_entry.id   AF-A0A7C5F489-F1
#
_cell.length_a   1.000
_cell.length_b   1.000
_cell.length_c   1.000
_cell.angle_alpha   90.00
_cell.angle_beta   90.00
_cell.angle_gamma   90.00
#
_symmetry.space_group_name_H-M   'P 1'
#
loop_
_entity.id
_entity.type
_entity.pdbx_description
1 polymer ?
#
loop_
_entity_poly.entity_id
_entity_poly.type
_entity_poly.pdbx_seq_one_letter_code
_entity_poly.pdbx_strand_id
1 'polypeptide(L)'
;MKSLKSFLWAGMLFSCITAWADVPRLINFQGRLSKDTLGTPVKDSTYSILFTIYDAFTGGTNLWSETQSVVTKGGTFNVNLGSVTALPDTIFDDTTRYLAMKVGTDPEMSPRQRIVSMGYGYRVRTVDGATGGTISGDVAIQSDLTVSGNVGIGTTSPAAKLDVLNGNIRVGSQLTSAGIEFYPPTAGTPTNAGSIFGVGGSTNIAIMPVGNVGIGTTNPQVKLQVDSGIVSFTQQSAVYVDNITSFNVPTGIPTKVPYSSESYDRQNEYDPSTNYRFTAAKSGDYLVCASLIAPSSFSFWLHIFKNGVAEKGLGPSSGSTIAHGCGVIHLEANDYIEIFVGQSTGSTRTFSPYTGWDWLTINKIN
;
A
#
# COMPACT_ATOMS: atom_id res chain seq x y z
N MET A 1 54.52 -23.50 -43.82
CA MET A 1 54.17 -23.81 -42.41
C MET A 1 54.30 -22.54 -41.58
N LYS A 2 53.40 -22.31 -40.60
CA LYS A 2 53.47 -21.32 -39.50
C LYS A 2 53.56 -19.83 -39.92
N SER A 3 52.45 -19.08 -40.03
CA SER A 3 51.57 -18.50 -38.96
C SER A 3 52.19 -17.30 -38.24
N LEU A 4 51.78 -16.07 -38.56
CA LEU A 4 50.62 -15.33 -38.00
C LEU A 4 50.98 -14.52 -36.74
N LYS A 5 50.88 -13.18 -36.82
CA LYS A 5 50.50 -12.31 -35.70
C LYS A 5 49.53 -11.25 -36.18
N SER A 6 48.30 -11.36 -35.72
CA SER A 6 47.16 -10.47 -35.94
C SER A 6 47.32 -9.16 -35.16
N PHE A 7 47.07 -8.02 -35.81
CA PHE A 7 46.89 -6.73 -35.14
C PHE A 7 45.40 -6.57 -34.80
N LEU A 8 45.05 -6.58 -33.50
CA LEU A 8 43.72 -6.16 -33.07
C LEU A 8 43.63 -4.64 -33.15
N TRP A 9 42.60 -4.11 -33.82
CA TRP A 9 42.20 -2.71 -33.67
C TRP A 9 41.00 -2.67 -32.72
N ALA A 10 41.28 -2.39 -31.45
CA ALA A 10 40.26 -2.27 -30.41
C ALA A 10 39.46 -0.95 -30.60
N GLY A 11 38.14 -1.02 -30.46
CA GLY A 11 37.24 0.08 -30.76
C GLY A 11 37.39 1.27 -29.81
N MET A 12 37.29 2.48 -30.37
CA MET A 12 37.27 3.73 -29.61
C MET A 12 35.82 4.23 -29.51
N LEU A 13 35.10 3.78 -28.46
CA LEU A 13 33.80 4.35 -28.12
C LEU A 13 33.99 5.81 -27.67
N PHE A 14 33.41 6.74 -28.43
CA PHE A 14 33.37 8.15 -28.07
C PHE A 14 32.30 8.38 -26.99
N SER A 15 32.67 8.11 -25.72
CA SER A 15 31.82 8.48 -24.58
C SER A 15 31.71 10.00 -24.51
N CYS A 16 30.54 10.52 -24.89
CA CYS A 16 30.18 11.91 -24.64
C CYS A 16 30.08 12.13 -23.12
N ILE A 17 31.14 12.68 -22.52
CA ILE A 17 31.16 12.99 -21.10
C ILE A 17 30.37 14.28 -20.91
N THR A 18 29.19 14.20 -20.30
CA THR A 18 28.47 15.38 -19.82
C THR A 18 29.25 15.97 -18.65
N ALA A 19 30.11 16.96 -18.92
CA ALA A 19 30.71 17.76 -17.87
C ALA A 19 29.63 18.66 -17.26
N TRP A 20 29.33 18.45 -15.98
CA TRP A 20 28.46 19.34 -15.23
C TRP A 20 29.23 20.63 -14.95
N ALA A 21 28.72 21.77 -15.42
CA ALA A 21 29.32 23.06 -15.13
C ALA A 21 29.02 23.42 -13.66
N ASP A 22 30.01 23.27 -12.79
CA ASP A 22 29.92 23.72 -11.39
C ASP A 22 29.80 25.26 -11.33
N VAL A 23 29.18 25.78 -10.29
CA VAL A 23 29.00 27.22 -10.10
C VAL A 23 30.38 27.87 -9.91
N PRO A 24 30.78 28.87 -10.74
CA PRO A 24 32.08 29.50 -10.61
C PRO A 24 32.27 30.16 -9.23
N ARG A 25 33.18 29.59 -8.43
CA ARG A 25 33.45 29.96 -7.04
C ARG A 25 34.31 31.22 -7.00
N LEU A 26 33.71 32.35 -7.35
CA LEU A 26 34.37 33.65 -7.49
C LEU A 26 33.71 34.70 -6.59
N ILE A 27 34.51 35.53 -5.94
CA ILE A 27 34.03 36.70 -5.17
C ILE A 27 34.34 37.96 -5.96
N ASN A 28 33.35 38.81 -6.26
CA ASN A 28 33.65 40.12 -6.82
C ASN A 28 34.23 41.04 -5.75
N PHE A 29 35.32 41.72 -6.07
CA PHE A 29 35.94 42.72 -5.19
C PHE A 29 36.31 43.99 -5.96
N GLN A 30 36.09 45.14 -5.33
CA GLN A 30 36.27 46.46 -5.92
C GLN A 30 36.99 47.36 -4.92
N GLY A 31 37.87 48.22 -5.41
CA GLY A 31 38.65 49.11 -4.58
C GLY A 31 39.10 50.36 -5.30
N ARG A 32 39.67 51.30 -4.53
CA ARG A 32 40.31 52.51 -5.02
C ARG A 32 41.69 52.63 -4.39
N LEU A 33 42.72 52.64 -5.24
CA LEU A 33 44.10 52.89 -4.83
C LEU A 33 44.38 54.39 -4.86
N SER A 34 44.87 54.94 -3.75
CA SER A 34 45.43 56.29 -3.66
C SER A 34 46.93 56.24 -3.41
N LYS A 35 47.65 57.23 -3.92
CA LYS A 35 49.11 57.37 -3.75
C LYS A 35 49.51 58.02 -2.41
N ASP A 36 48.54 58.61 -1.73
CA ASP A 36 48.72 59.41 -0.51
C ASP A 36 47.49 59.31 0.41
N THR A 37 47.67 59.79 1.65
CA THR A 37 46.62 59.93 2.68
C THR A 37 45.59 61.02 2.37
N LEU A 38 45.86 61.86 1.37
CA LEU A 38 44.93 62.88 0.87
C LEU A 38 43.93 62.30 -0.16
N GLY A 39 44.07 61.00 -0.50
CA GLY A 39 43.14 60.29 -1.37
C GLY A 39 43.34 60.58 -2.87
N THR A 40 44.48 61.12 -3.27
CA THR A 40 44.82 61.33 -4.70
C THR A 40 44.95 59.97 -5.39
N PRO A 41 44.27 59.74 -6.53
CA PRO A 41 44.30 58.43 -7.17
C PRO A 41 45.70 58.07 -7.70
N VAL A 42 46.00 56.78 -7.76
CA VAL A 42 47.16 56.28 -8.52
C VAL A 42 46.99 56.53 -10.03
N LYS A 43 48.10 56.50 -10.77
CA LYS A 43 48.09 56.69 -12.23
C LYS A 43 47.41 55.50 -12.92
N ASP A 44 46.63 55.77 -13.96
CA ASP A 44 46.06 54.74 -14.83
C ASP A 44 47.19 53.86 -15.43
N SER A 45 47.21 52.59 -15.01
CA SER A 45 48.26 51.60 -15.29
C SER A 45 47.76 50.20 -14.93
N THR A 46 48.56 49.18 -15.24
CA THR A 46 48.43 47.85 -14.62
C THR A 46 49.29 47.81 -13.34
N TYR A 47 48.75 47.22 -12.28
CA TYR A 47 49.40 46.99 -10.99
C TYR A 47 49.36 45.50 -10.65
N SER A 48 50.45 44.95 -10.13
CA SER A 48 50.44 43.61 -9.54
C SER A 48 49.88 43.70 -8.12
N ILE A 49 48.71 43.13 -7.88
CA ILE A 49 48.05 43.12 -6.56
C ILE A 49 47.96 41.70 -6.05
N LEU A 50 48.55 41.45 -4.89
CA LEU A 50 48.33 40.25 -4.10
C LEU A 50 47.09 40.47 -3.23
N PHE A 51 46.08 39.64 -3.42
CA PHE A 51 44.91 39.55 -2.56
C PHE A 51 45.09 38.38 -1.60
N THR A 52 44.79 38.59 -0.31
CA THR A 52 44.92 37.56 0.72
C THR A 52 43.69 37.54 1.61
N ILE A 53 43.09 36.38 1.81
CA ILE A 53 42.04 36.16 2.82
C ILE A 53 42.69 35.61 4.09
N TYR A 54 42.48 36.31 5.20
CA TYR A 54 42.94 35.99 6.54
C TYR A 54 41.79 35.59 7.46
N ASP A 55 42.09 34.82 8.49
CA ASP A 55 41.21 34.53 9.64
C ASP A 55 41.10 35.71 10.61
N ALA A 56 42.14 36.53 10.76
CA ALA A 56 42.25 37.60 11.75
C ALA A 56 42.49 39.01 11.18
N PHE A 57 42.06 40.02 11.94
CA PHE A 57 42.18 41.44 11.60
C PHE A 57 43.64 41.92 11.51
N THR A 58 44.52 41.35 12.33
CA THR A 58 45.99 41.52 12.27
C THR A 58 46.66 40.18 12.58
N GLY A 59 47.88 39.94 12.09
CA GLY A 59 48.55 38.64 12.23
C GLY A 59 47.83 37.55 11.43
N GLY A 60 47.44 36.46 12.09
CA GLY A 60 46.56 35.43 11.52
C GLY A 60 47.18 34.51 10.45
N THR A 61 46.37 33.56 9.99
CA THR A 61 46.69 32.60 8.95
C THR A 61 46.23 33.11 7.59
N ASN A 62 47.08 32.99 6.57
CA ASN A 62 46.69 33.16 5.18
C ASN A 62 45.91 31.91 4.73
N LEU A 63 44.60 32.06 4.52
CA LEU A 63 43.68 30.97 4.15
C LEU A 63 43.62 30.75 2.63
N TRP A 64 43.83 31.83 1.87
CA TRP A 64 43.82 31.82 0.41
C TRP A 64 44.52 33.07 -0.10
N SER A 65 45.22 32.96 -1.23
CA SER A 65 45.80 34.10 -1.93
C SER A 65 45.86 33.90 -3.44
N GLU A 66 45.80 35.00 -4.16
CA GLU A 66 46.23 35.05 -5.56
C GLU A 66 46.83 36.41 -5.90
N THR A 67 47.74 36.42 -6.87
CA THR A 67 48.30 37.64 -7.44
C THR A 67 47.65 37.90 -8.79
N GLN A 68 46.97 39.03 -8.94
CA GLN A 68 46.38 39.47 -10.20
C GLN A 68 47.14 40.66 -10.81
N SER A 69 47.14 40.73 -12.14
CA SER A 69 47.51 41.94 -12.88
C SER A 69 46.27 42.81 -13.06
N VAL A 70 46.14 43.86 -12.26
CA VAL A 70 44.92 44.67 -12.12
C VAL A 70 45.10 46.01 -12.81
N VAL A 71 44.23 46.33 -13.76
CA VAL A 71 44.21 47.64 -14.43
C VAL A 71 43.39 48.63 -13.61
N THR A 72 43.94 49.82 -13.32
CA THR A 72 43.22 50.90 -12.63
C THR A 72 42.84 52.03 -13.58
N LYS A 73 41.69 52.67 -13.35
CA LYS A 73 41.28 53.90 -14.04
C LYS A 73 40.74 54.93 -13.04
N GLY A 74 41.31 56.14 -13.00
CA GLY A 74 41.03 57.10 -11.92
C GLY A 74 41.35 56.54 -10.52
N GLY A 75 42.29 55.59 -10.45
CA GLY A 75 42.64 54.82 -9.26
C GLY A 75 41.64 53.73 -8.84
N THR A 76 40.49 53.56 -9.50
CA THR A 76 39.54 52.47 -9.16
C THR A 76 39.85 51.18 -9.94
N PHE A 77 39.47 50.04 -9.37
CA PHE A 77 39.55 48.73 -10.01
C PHE A 77 38.41 47.80 -9.59
N ASN A 78 38.22 46.73 -10.36
CA ASN A 78 37.28 45.65 -10.12
C ASN A 78 37.96 44.32 -10.52
N VAL A 79 37.87 43.30 -9.67
CA VAL A 79 38.44 41.96 -9.89
C VAL A 79 37.47 40.87 -9.43
N ASN A 80 37.65 39.67 -9.99
CA ASN A 80 37.02 38.46 -9.46
C ASN A 80 38.08 37.66 -8.73
N LEU A 81 37.98 37.63 -7.39
CA LEU A 81 38.80 36.77 -6.55
C LEU A 81 38.44 35.31 -6.84
N GLY A 82 39.45 34.45 -6.97
CA GLY A 82 39.29 33.03 -7.30
C GLY A 82 39.58 32.70 -8.77
N SER A 83 39.92 33.70 -9.58
CA SER A 83 40.06 33.55 -11.04
C SER A 83 41.47 33.11 -11.50
N VAL A 84 42.46 33.20 -10.62
CA VAL A 84 43.84 32.73 -10.84
C VAL A 84 44.14 31.54 -9.93
N THR A 85 43.83 31.66 -8.63
CA THR A 85 43.82 30.57 -7.66
C THR A 85 42.39 30.29 -7.25
N ALA A 86 41.80 29.16 -7.66
CA ALA A 86 40.41 28.83 -7.31
C ALA A 86 40.14 28.95 -5.80
N LEU A 87 39.00 29.54 -5.42
CA LEU A 87 38.55 29.58 -4.03
C LEU A 87 38.04 28.19 -3.62
N PRO A 88 38.53 27.60 -2.50
CA PRO A 88 37.98 26.36 -1.99
C PRO A 88 36.58 26.59 -1.43
N ASP A 89 35.69 25.58 -1.47
CA ASP A 89 34.33 25.68 -0.89
C ASP A 89 34.38 26.14 0.57
N THR A 90 35.38 25.64 1.30
CA THR A 90 35.56 25.83 2.74
C THR A 90 36.00 27.25 3.14
N ILE A 91 36.25 28.15 2.17
CA ILE A 91 36.79 29.48 2.46
C ILE A 91 35.85 30.32 3.36
N PHE A 92 34.56 29.99 3.42
CA PHE A 92 33.54 30.64 4.26
C PHE A 92 32.89 29.74 5.33
N ASP A 93 33.54 28.63 5.71
CA ASP A 93 33.05 27.72 6.78
C ASP A 93 33.00 28.34 8.20
N ASP A 94 33.43 29.59 8.36
CA ASP A 94 33.37 30.33 9.62
C ASP A 94 32.98 31.81 9.39
N THR A 95 32.29 32.33 10.38
CA THR A 95 31.63 33.64 10.54
C THR A 95 32.51 34.88 10.33
N THR A 96 33.83 34.72 10.26
CA THR A 96 34.77 35.82 10.20
C THR A 96 35.92 35.53 9.25
N ARG A 97 36.06 36.39 8.24
CA ARG A 97 37.18 36.45 7.29
C ARG A 97 37.58 37.90 7.09
N TYR A 98 38.84 38.15 6.73
CA TYR A 98 39.36 39.47 6.43
C TYR A 98 40.11 39.46 5.11
N LEU A 99 39.80 40.38 4.21
CA LEU A 99 40.56 40.60 2.99
C LEU A 99 41.66 41.63 3.25
N ALA A 100 42.88 41.29 2.82
CA ALA A 100 44.04 42.18 2.76
C ALA A 100 44.52 42.33 1.32
N MET A 101 45.28 43.40 1.07
CA MET A 101 45.88 43.69 -0.22
C MET A 101 47.32 44.16 -0.06
N LYS A 102 48.17 43.75 -1.00
CA LYS A 102 49.53 44.27 -1.15
C LYS A 102 49.76 44.63 -2.63
N VAL A 103 50.17 45.87 -2.89
CA VAL A 103 50.41 46.38 -4.25
C VAL A 103 51.91 46.39 -4.52
N GLY A 104 52.38 45.59 -5.48
CA GLY A 104 53.80 45.49 -5.83
C GLY A 104 54.72 45.23 -4.63
N THR A 105 55.61 46.17 -4.36
CA THR A 105 56.61 46.13 -3.28
C THR A 105 56.16 46.78 -1.97
N ASP A 106 55.00 47.43 -1.95
CA ASP A 106 54.52 48.20 -0.80
C ASP A 106 54.25 47.29 0.42
N PRO A 107 54.21 47.82 1.65
CA PRO A 107 53.68 47.09 2.81
C PRO A 107 52.24 46.60 2.57
N GLU A 108 51.83 45.51 3.25
CA GLU A 108 50.43 45.09 3.26
C GLU A 108 49.54 46.20 3.83
N MET A 109 48.41 46.47 3.17
CA MET A 109 47.49 47.53 3.58
C MET A 109 46.81 47.20 4.91
N SER A 110 46.86 48.15 5.84
CA SER A 110 46.19 48.08 7.14
C SER A 110 45.23 49.27 7.32
N PRO A 111 44.07 49.08 7.99
CA PRO A 111 43.54 47.82 8.53
C PRO A 111 42.99 46.88 7.45
N ARG A 112 42.93 45.58 7.74
CA ARG A 112 42.28 44.58 6.86
C ARG A 112 40.76 44.75 6.85
N GLN A 113 40.13 44.54 5.71
CA GLN A 113 38.68 44.68 5.57
C GLN A 113 37.98 43.37 5.96
N ARG A 114 37.10 43.41 6.98
CA ARG A 114 36.28 42.23 7.30
C ARG A 114 35.34 41.91 6.12
N ILE A 115 35.39 40.68 5.64
CA ILE A 115 34.37 40.12 4.77
C ILE A 115 33.17 39.80 5.65
N VAL A 116 32.02 40.36 5.28
CA VAL A 116 30.74 40.15 5.96
C VAL A 116 29.75 39.56 4.97
N SER A 117 28.82 38.74 5.46
CA SER A 117 27.68 38.32 4.66
C SER A 117 26.95 39.56 4.13
N MET A 118 26.77 39.64 2.81
CA MET A 118 25.86 40.63 2.23
C MET A 118 24.46 40.43 2.85
N GLY A 119 23.65 41.48 2.99
CA GLY A 119 22.38 41.40 3.74
C GLY A 119 21.41 40.29 3.31
N TYR A 120 21.50 39.83 2.05
CA TYR A 120 20.77 38.67 1.55
C TYR A 120 21.47 37.33 1.84
N GLY A 121 22.81 37.27 1.76
CA GLY A 121 23.61 36.12 2.19
C GLY A 121 23.63 35.91 3.72
N TYR A 122 23.20 36.91 4.50
CA TYR A 122 22.94 36.77 5.94
C TYR A 122 21.74 35.82 6.22
N ARG A 123 20.88 35.58 5.21
CA ARG A 123 19.78 34.62 5.26
C ARG A 123 19.99 33.51 4.24
N VAL A 124 20.98 32.66 4.50
CA VAL A 124 21.15 31.31 3.93
C VAL A 124 20.91 30.33 5.09
N ARG A 125 19.71 29.88 5.49
CA ARG A 125 18.31 29.84 5.01
C ARG A 125 17.96 28.87 3.87
N THR A 126 18.76 28.76 2.81
CA THR A 126 18.53 27.80 1.71
C THR A 126 19.85 27.23 1.23
N VAL A 127 19.86 25.98 0.78
CA VAL A 127 21.01 25.33 0.14
C VAL A 127 20.64 25.11 -1.32
N ASP A 128 21.03 26.05 -2.18
CA ASP A 128 20.70 26.02 -3.60
C ASP A 128 21.84 25.35 -4.40
N GLY A 129 21.50 24.42 -5.30
CA GLY A 129 22.45 23.79 -6.23
C GLY A 129 23.19 22.54 -5.71
N ALA A 130 22.99 22.12 -4.46
CA ALA A 130 23.61 20.91 -3.91
C ALA A 130 23.08 19.62 -4.55
N THR A 131 23.66 19.21 -5.68
CA THR A 131 23.35 17.91 -6.28
C THR A 131 24.11 16.81 -5.56
N GLY A 132 23.39 15.90 -4.90
CA GLY A 132 23.98 14.84 -4.08
C GLY A 132 24.39 15.26 -2.67
N GLY A 133 23.92 16.42 -2.18
CA GLY A 133 24.15 16.83 -0.79
C GLY A 133 23.40 15.95 0.20
N THR A 134 24.13 15.30 1.11
CA THR A 134 23.54 14.60 2.27
C THR A 134 23.26 15.58 3.39
N ILE A 135 21.99 15.70 3.80
CA ILE A 135 21.62 16.36 5.06
C ILE A 135 21.74 15.32 6.17
N SER A 136 22.55 15.60 7.20
CA SER A 136 22.73 14.73 8.37
C SER A 136 22.03 15.34 9.59
N GLY A 137 21.11 14.59 10.19
CA GLY A 137 20.31 15.02 11.34
C GLY A 137 18.81 15.14 11.04
N ASP A 138 18.06 15.69 11.98
CA ASP A 138 16.60 15.82 11.89
C ASP A 138 16.19 16.91 10.87
N VAL A 139 15.29 16.57 9.96
CA VAL A 139 14.72 17.50 8.97
C VAL A 139 13.29 17.85 9.36
N ALA A 140 13.11 19.01 10.00
CA ALA A 140 11.79 19.54 10.34
C ALA A 140 11.18 20.32 9.16
N ILE A 141 10.20 19.70 8.49
CA ILE A 141 9.47 20.32 7.37
C ILE A 141 8.21 20.99 7.92
N GLN A 142 8.16 22.32 7.87
CA GLN A 142 7.07 23.12 8.46
C GLN A 142 5.82 23.22 7.58
N SER A 143 5.84 22.64 6.38
CA SER A 143 4.78 22.71 5.36
C SER A 143 4.91 21.48 4.45
N ASP A 144 4.55 21.59 3.16
CA ASP A 144 4.55 20.44 2.25
C ASP A 144 5.96 19.98 1.85
N LEU A 145 6.10 18.67 1.65
CA LEU A 145 7.25 18.04 0.99
C LEU A 145 6.80 17.50 -0.38
N THR A 146 7.38 18.03 -1.45
CA THR A 146 7.18 17.52 -2.82
C THR A 146 8.43 16.79 -3.29
N VAL A 147 8.31 15.52 -3.70
CA VAL A 147 9.41 14.72 -4.26
C VAL A 147 9.01 14.20 -5.65
N SER A 148 9.83 14.51 -6.65
CA SER A 148 9.65 14.02 -8.04
C SER A 148 10.26 12.64 -8.27
N GLY A 149 11.36 12.33 -7.57
CA GLY A 149 12.07 11.06 -7.59
C GLY A 149 11.37 9.94 -6.80
N ASN A 150 12.16 9.03 -6.25
CA ASN A 150 11.71 7.99 -5.33
C ASN A 150 12.26 8.31 -3.93
N VAL A 151 11.45 8.13 -2.88
CA VAL A 151 11.87 8.29 -1.48
C VAL A 151 12.25 6.94 -0.91
N GLY A 152 13.53 6.74 -0.59
CA GLY A 152 14.01 5.59 0.15
C GLY A 152 14.11 5.90 1.64
N ILE A 153 13.51 5.08 2.49
CA ILE A 153 13.70 5.09 3.95
C ILE A 153 14.30 3.74 4.34
N GLY A 154 15.53 3.75 4.87
CA GLY A 154 16.27 2.51 5.13
C GLY A 154 16.83 1.82 3.88
N THR A 155 16.71 2.42 2.69
CA THR A 155 17.27 1.92 1.42
C THR A 155 17.90 3.05 0.61
N THR A 156 18.99 2.75 -0.10
CA THR A 156 19.67 3.64 -1.06
C THR A 156 19.22 3.43 -2.51
N SER A 157 18.46 2.36 -2.78
CA SER A 157 18.00 1.97 -4.11
C SER A 157 16.48 1.71 -4.10
N PRO A 158 15.64 2.75 -3.90
CA PRO A 158 14.20 2.60 -3.78
C PRO A 158 13.55 2.15 -5.09
N ALA A 159 12.91 0.97 -5.07
CA ALA A 159 12.28 0.34 -6.23
C ALA A 159 10.90 0.94 -6.59
N ALA A 160 10.30 1.71 -5.67
CA ALA A 160 9.01 2.37 -5.82
C ALA A 160 9.09 3.85 -5.39
N LYS A 161 8.00 4.61 -5.62
CA LYS A 161 7.94 6.06 -5.31
C LYS A 161 8.16 6.38 -3.83
N LEU A 162 7.71 5.49 -2.94
CA LEU A 162 8.07 5.46 -1.53
C LEU A 162 8.43 4.00 -1.21
N ASP A 163 9.65 3.76 -0.77
CA ASP A 163 10.19 2.45 -0.45
C ASP A 163 10.78 2.49 0.96
N VAL A 164 10.22 1.69 1.87
CA VAL A 164 10.55 1.70 3.30
C VAL A 164 11.03 0.32 3.71
N LEU A 165 12.34 0.16 3.85
CA LEU A 165 12.98 -1.09 4.21
C LEU A 165 13.19 -1.18 5.72
N ASN A 166 12.79 -2.29 6.34
CA ASN A 166 12.90 -2.56 7.78
C ASN A 166 12.22 -1.51 8.69
N GLY A 167 11.18 -0.84 8.18
CA GLY A 167 10.44 0.20 8.90
C GLY A 167 8.94 0.17 8.59
N ASN A 168 8.19 1.10 9.21
CA ASN A 168 6.74 1.23 9.03
C ASN A 168 6.41 2.59 8.43
N ILE A 169 5.35 2.67 7.62
CA ILE A 169 4.74 3.93 7.21
C ILE A 169 3.54 4.20 8.14
N ARG A 170 3.51 5.38 8.77
CA ARG A 170 2.35 5.90 9.50
C ARG A 170 1.64 6.94 8.64
N VAL A 171 0.44 6.65 8.16
CA VAL A 171 -0.44 7.65 7.53
C VAL A 171 -1.68 7.82 8.40
N GLY A 172 -1.88 9.00 8.96
CA GLY A 172 -3.05 9.33 9.78
C GLY A 172 -3.00 10.71 10.45
N SER A 173 -4.16 11.31 10.69
CA SER A 173 -4.29 12.52 11.53
C SER A 173 -4.45 12.13 13.01
N GLN A 174 -4.24 13.07 13.93
CA GLN A 174 -4.55 12.84 15.36
C GLN A 174 -6.06 12.90 15.69
N LEU A 175 -6.93 13.38 14.79
CA LEU A 175 -8.30 13.78 15.15
C LEU A 175 -9.44 13.18 14.31
N THR A 176 -9.17 12.50 13.20
CA THR A 176 -10.07 11.50 12.56
C THR A 176 -9.39 10.87 11.34
N SER A 177 -9.79 9.64 11.01
CA SER A 177 -9.24 8.74 9.99
C SER A 177 -8.62 9.39 8.74
N ALA A 178 -7.30 9.29 8.67
CA ALA A 178 -6.57 9.02 7.43
C ALA A 178 -5.74 7.75 7.69
N GLY A 179 -5.43 6.93 6.67
CA GLY A 179 -4.95 5.57 6.92
C GLY A 179 -3.89 5.04 5.96
N ILE A 180 -2.84 4.46 6.55
CA ILE A 180 -2.14 3.21 6.20
C ILE A 180 -1.59 2.67 7.55
N GLU A 181 -1.89 1.40 7.87
CA GLU A 181 -1.56 0.69 9.12
C GLU A 181 -0.35 -0.27 8.95
N PHE A 182 0.19 -0.92 9.99
CA PHE A 182 0.75 -0.44 11.28
C PHE A 182 1.30 -1.68 12.04
N TYR A 183 2.58 -1.71 12.44
CA TYR A 183 3.04 -2.66 13.48
C TYR A 183 4.19 -2.08 14.34
N PRO A 184 4.28 -2.39 15.65
CA PRO A 184 5.07 -1.58 16.58
C PRO A 184 6.59 -1.91 16.59
N PRO A 185 7.43 -0.93 16.98
CA PRO A 185 8.86 -1.15 17.17
C PRO A 185 9.16 -1.61 18.61
N THR A 186 9.26 -2.92 18.83
CA THR A 186 9.98 -3.46 19.99
C THR A 186 10.85 -4.63 19.57
N ALA A 187 12.14 -4.59 19.90
CA ALA A 187 13.13 -5.52 19.39
C ALA A 187 12.91 -6.95 19.92
N GLY A 188 12.75 -7.93 19.01
CA GLY A 188 12.65 -9.35 19.36
C GLY A 188 12.05 -10.21 18.25
N THR A 189 12.92 -10.71 17.35
CA THR A 189 12.65 -11.77 16.34
C THR A 189 11.41 -11.62 15.42
N PRO A 190 11.59 -11.37 14.10
CA PRO A 190 10.47 -11.35 13.17
C PRO A 190 10.00 -12.76 12.83
N THR A 191 8.88 -13.20 13.41
CA THR A 191 8.18 -14.41 12.97
C THR A 191 6.80 -14.07 12.40
N ASN A 192 6.75 -14.08 11.07
CA ASN A 192 5.57 -14.30 10.21
C ASN A 192 4.57 -13.14 9.94
N ALA A 193 4.56 -12.77 8.66
CA ALA A 193 3.37 -12.57 7.82
C ALA A 193 2.33 -11.48 8.16
N GLY A 194 2.38 -10.39 7.39
CA GLY A 194 1.21 -9.92 6.63
C GLY A 194 -0.08 -9.61 7.40
N SER A 195 -0.07 -8.57 8.23
CA SER A 195 -1.30 -7.89 8.63
C SER A 195 -1.35 -6.52 7.96
N ILE A 196 -2.37 -6.31 7.11
CA ILE A 196 -2.61 -5.04 6.39
C ILE A 196 -3.77 -4.25 7.04
N PHE A 197 -4.56 -4.88 7.91
CA PHE A 197 -5.71 -4.27 8.59
C PHE A 197 -5.81 -4.76 10.04
N GLY A 198 -5.47 -3.90 11.00
CA GLY A 198 -5.20 -4.25 12.38
C GLY A 198 -5.52 -3.15 13.39
N VAL A 199 -6.79 -2.73 13.45
CA VAL A 199 -7.27 -1.83 14.51
C VAL A 199 -7.23 -2.50 15.89
N GLY A 200 -6.23 -2.13 16.69
CA GLY A 200 -6.24 -2.20 18.15
C GLY A 200 -6.23 -3.59 18.81
N GLY A 201 -5.03 -4.10 19.12
CA GLY A 201 -4.82 -5.11 20.18
C GLY A 201 -5.12 -6.56 19.85
N SER A 202 -5.97 -6.85 18.86
CA SER A 202 -6.28 -8.20 18.38
C SER A 202 -6.16 -8.27 16.85
N THR A 203 -5.70 -9.40 16.31
CA THR A 203 -5.57 -9.60 14.85
C THR A 203 -6.93 -9.84 14.22
N ASN A 204 -7.59 -8.75 13.81
CA ASN A 204 -8.89 -8.81 13.13
C ASN A 204 -8.79 -9.52 11.78
N ILE A 205 -7.76 -9.22 10.97
CA ILE A 205 -7.51 -9.89 9.68
C ILE A 205 -6.00 -10.20 9.53
N ALA A 206 -5.67 -11.43 9.12
CA ALA A 206 -4.34 -11.86 8.71
C ALA A 206 -4.37 -12.29 7.23
N ILE A 207 -3.41 -11.83 6.42
CA ILE A 207 -3.28 -12.19 5.01
C ILE A 207 -1.92 -12.84 4.79
N MET A 208 -1.90 -14.16 4.66
CA MET A 208 -0.67 -14.91 4.50
C MET A 208 -0.09 -14.76 3.07
N PRO A 209 1.25 -14.90 2.88
CA PRO A 209 1.88 -14.89 1.55
C PRO A 209 1.32 -15.90 0.53
N VAL A 210 0.67 -16.97 1.01
CA VAL A 210 -0.03 -17.98 0.19
C VAL A 210 -1.45 -17.59 -0.20
N GLY A 211 -1.90 -16.37 0.12
CA GLY A 211 -3.26 -15.88 -0.16
C GLY A 211 -4.36 -16.54 0.67
N ASN A 212 -4.03 -17.00 1.89
CA ASN A 212 -5.04 -17.42 2.86
C ASN A 212 -5.39 -16.22 3.75
N VAL A 213 -6.68 -16.00 3.99
CA VAL A 213 -7.21 -14.94 4.85
C VAL A 213 -7.74 -15.55 6.15
N GLY A 214 -7.17 -15.13 7.27
CA GLY A 214 -7.66 -15.43 8.61
C GLY A 214 -8.42 -14.23 9.16
N ILE A 215 -9.60 -14.44 9.74
CA ILE A 215 -10.33 -13.45 10.54
C ILE A 215 -10.36 -13.99 11.97
N GLY A 216 -9.81 -13.25 12.93
CA GLY A 216 -9.62 -13.74 14.30
C GLY A 216 -8.52 -14.81 14.48
N THR A 217 -7.85 -15.24 13.41
CA THR A 217 -6.73 -16.20 13.46
C THR A 217 -5.54 -15.75 12.62
N THR A 218 -4.33 -16.05 13.10
CA THR A 218 -3.06 -15.77 12.42
C THR A 218 -2.53 -16.96 11.61
N ASN A 219 -3.17 -18.13 11.70
CA ASN A 219 -2.74 -19.36 11.01
C ASN A 219 -3.88 -20.03 10.23
N PRO A 220 -4.49 -19.33 9.24
CA PRO A 220 -5.60 -19.88 8.44
C PRO A 220 -5.18 -21.12 7.62
N GLN A 221 -5.77 -22.27 7.94
CA GLN A 221 -5.49 -23.55 7.27
C GLN A 221 -6.20 -23.69 5.91
N VAL A 222 -7.14 -22.79 5.61
CA VAL A 222 -7.93 -22.74 4.37
C VAL A 222 -7.93 -21.32 3.80
N LYS A 223 -8.46 -21.14 2.57
CA LYS A 223 -8.42 -19.85 1.86
C LYS A 223 -9.12 -18.70 2.60
N LEU A 224 -10.22 -19.00 3.29
CA LEU A 224 -10.88 -18.12 4.24
C LEU A 224 -11.19 -18.90 5.51
N GLN A 225 -10.55 -18.55 6.62
CA GLN A 225 -10.87 -19.09 7.95
C GLN A 225 -11.34 -17.94 8.84
N VAL A 226 -12.55 -18.07 9.40
CA VAL A 226 -13.05 -17.17 10.45
C VAL A 226 -13.03 -17.94 11.75
N ASP A 227 -12.20 -17.52 12.70
CA ASP A 227 -12.16 -18.09 14.02
C ASP A 227 -13.26 -17.51 14.90
N SER A 228 -13.98 -18.37 15.63
CA SER A 228 -15.00 -18.01 16.60
C SER A 228 -16.16 -17.11 16.09
N GLY A 229 -16.31 -16.93 14.77
CA GLY A 229 -17.29 -16.05 14.13
C GLY A 229 -18.07 -16.70 12.98
N ILE A 230 -19.20 -16.11 12.61
CA ILE A 230 -20.08 -16.60 11.53
C ILE A 230 -19.81 -15.82 10.25
N VAL A 231 -19.58 -16.53 9.14
CA VAL A 231 -19.60 -15.92 7.80
C VAL A 231 -21.06 -15.70 7.38
N SER A 232 -21.48 -14.44 7.29
CA SER A 232 -22.82 -14.10 6.81
C SER A 232 -22.81 -13.92 5.29
N PHE A 233 -23.53 -14.80 4.57
CA PHE A 233 -23.71 -14.73 3.12
C PHE A 233 -25.07 -14.09 2.80
N THR A 234 -25.06 -12.87 2.29
CA THR A 234 -26.28 -12.06 2.05
C THR A 234 -27.19 -12.57 0.94
N GLN A 235 -26.77 -13.58 0.16
CA GLN A 235 -27.53 -14.21 -0.94
C GLN A 235 -27.40 -15.74 -0.94
N GLN A 236 -27.26 -16.37 0.24
CA GLN A 236 -27.32 -17.83 0.34
C GLN A 236 -28.76 -18.30 0.49
N SER A 237 -29.22 -19.12 -0.45
CA SER A 237 -30.49 -19.85 -0.34
C SER A 237 -30.50 -20.68 0.94
N ALA A 238 -31.41 -20.36 1.84
CA ALA A 238 -31.64 -21.09 3.08
C ALA A 238 -33.13 -20.99 3.40
N VAL A 239 -33.81 -22.12 3.31
CA VAL A 239 -35.24 -22.27 3.56
C VAL A 239 -35.44 -23.33 4.64
N TYR A 240 -36.34 -23.04 5.58
CA TYR A 240 -36.94 -24.03 6.46
C TYR A 240 -38.43 -23.78 6.58
N VAL A 241 -39.21 -24.77 6.19
CA VAL A 241 -40.65 -24.82 6.36
C VAL A 241 -41.04 -25.99 7.26
N ASP A 242 -42.02 -25.76 8.10
CA ASP A 242 -42.57 -26.73 9.04
C ASP A 242 -44.05 -27.01 8.75
N ASN A 243 -44.54 -28.09 9.34
CA ASN A 243 -45.95 -28.49 9.30
C ASN A 243 -46.45 -28.82 7.87
N ILE A 244 -47.65 -29.40 7.77
CA ILE A 244 -48.33 -29.68 6.51
C ILE A 244 -49.79 -29.26 6.57
N THR A 245 -50.39 -28.98 5.42
CA THR A 245 -51.86 -28.99 5.30
C THR A 245 -52.35 -30.44 5.17
N SER A 246 -53.42 -30.83 5.88
CA SER A 246 -53.92 -32.22 5.83
C SER A 246 -54.24 -32.66 4.40
N PHE A 247 -53.76 -33.83 3.99
CA PHE A 247 -53.90 -34.31 2.62
C PHE A 247 -54.04 -35.84 2.52
N ASN A 248 -54.57 -36.31 1.39
CA ASN A 248 -54.85 -37.73 1.14
C ASN A 248 -53.89 -38.28 0.07
N VAL A 249 -53.30 -39.44 0.36
CA VAL A 249 -52.34 -40.14 -0.51
C VAL A 249 -52.97 -41.46 -0.98
N PRO A 250 -53.46 -41.56 -2.22
CA PRO A 250 -53.98 -42.80 -2.79
C PRO A 250 -52.88 -43.87 -2.92
N THR A 251 -53.26 -45.14 -2.99
CA THR A 251 -52.30 -46.23 -3.20
C THR A 251 -51.70 -46.17 -4.61
N GLY A 252 -50.38 -46.22 -4.72
CA GLY A 252 -49.64 -46.18 -5.99
C GLY A 252 -49.56 -44.83 -6.69
N ILE A 253 -50.11 -43.75 -6.12
CA ILE A 253 -50.08 -42.40 -6.71
C ILE A 253 -49.15 -41.49 -5.87
N PRO A 254 -48.01 -41.04 -6.41
CA PRO A 254 -47.19 -40.02 -5.76
C PRO A 254 -48.02 -38.74 -5.54
N THR A 255 -48.10 -38.27 -4.30
CA THR A 255 -48.84 -37.07 -3.93
C THR A 255 -47.88 -36.03 -3.37
N LYS A 256 -48.01 -34.77 -3.80
CA LYS A 256 -47.16 -33.67 -3.29
C LYS A 256 -47.42 -33.46 -1.79
N VAL A 257 -46.36 -33.27 -1.01
CA VAL A 257 -46.43 -32.96 0.42
C VAL A 257 -46.58 -31.44 0.59
N PRO A 258 -47.70 -30.94 1.13
CA PRO A 258 -47.99 -29.52 1.20
C PRO A 258 -47.39 -28.89 2.46
N TYR A 259 -46.07 -28.73 2.53
CA TYR A 259 -45.41 -28.07 3.67
C TYR A 259 -45.79 -26.58 3.70
N SER A 260 -46.53 -26.17 4.74
CA SER A 260 -47.40 -24.98 4.65
C SER A 260 -47.15 -23.88 5.67
N SER A 261 -46.16 -24.02 6.56
CA SER A 261 -45.72 -22.98 7.48
C SER A 261 -44.26 -22.65 7.21
N GLU A 262 -43.94 -21.37 7.01
CA GLU A 262 -42.56 -20.92 6.80
C GLU A 262 -41.97 -20.43 8.12
N SER A 263 -40.82 -20.98 8.52
CA SER A 263 -40.06 -20.45 9.66
C SER A 263 -39.03 -19.42 9.20
N TYR A 264 -38.35 -19.70 8.09
CA TYR A 264 -37.55 -18.74 7.36
C TYR A 264 -37.38 -19.12 5.90
N ASP A 265 -37.44 -18.11 5.03
CA ASP A 265 -36.87 -18.14 3.69
C ASP A 265 -36.05 -16.86 3.48
N ARG A 266 -34.73 -17.02 3.23
CA ARG A 266 -33.83 -15.86 3.08
C ARG A 266 -33.89 -15.16 1.72
N GLN A 267 -34.51 -15.77 0.71
CA GLN A 267 -34.56 -15.22 -0.65
C GLN A 267 -35.96 -15.28 -1.29
N ASN A 268 -36.99 -15.71 -0.55
CA ASN A 268 -38.36 -15.89 -1.04
C ASN A 268 -38.38 -16.85 -2.26
N GLU A 269 -37.68 -17.98 -2.11
CA GLU A 269 -37.54 -19.06 -3.09
C GLU A 269 -38.62 -20.16 -2.92
N TYR A 270 -39.29 -20.24 -1.77
CA TYR A 270 -40.35 -21.20 -1.46
C TYR A 270 -41.76 -20.58 -1.49
N ASP A 271 -42.72 -21.33 -1.99
CA ASP A 271 -44.14 -20.99 -1.96
C ASP A 271 -44.90 -21.98 -1.04
N PRO A 272 -45.24 -21.57 0.20
CA PRO A 272 -45.93 -22.41 1.18
C PRO A 272 -47.46 -22.43 1.00
N SER A 273 -48.00 -21.84 -0.07
CA SER A 273 -49.43 -21.51 -0.17
C SER A 273 -50.13 -22.02 -1.42
N THR A 274 -49.47 -21.93 -2.59
CA THR A 274 -50.10 -22.20 -3.88
C THR A 274 -49.52 -23.47 -4.51
N ASN A 275 -48.20 -23.62 -4.49
CA ASN A 275 -47.50 -24.71 -5.18
C ASN A 275 -46.79 -25.70 -4.23
N TYR A 276 -46.44 -25.31 -2.99
CA TYR A 276 -45.62 -26.12 -2.06
C TYR A 276 -44.28 -26.50 -2.69
N ARG A 277 -43.57 -25.49 -3.19
CA ARG A 277 -42.48 -25.60 -4.17
C ARG A 277 -41.34 -24.65 -3.82
N PHE A 278 -40.11 -25.13 -3.93
CA PHE A 278 -38.92 -24.28 -3.98
C PHE A 278 -38.50 -24.02 -5.43
N THR A 279 -38.09 -22.80 -5.76
CA THR A 279 -37.57 -22.40 -7.07
C THR A 279 -36.20 -21.75 -6.90
N ALA A 280 -35.16 -22.33 -7.49
CA ALA A 280 -33.78 -21.88 -7.29
C ALA A 280 -33.54 -20.51 -7.94
N ALA A 281 -33.17 -19.50 -7.16
CA ALA A 281 -32.81 -18.17 -7.68
C ALA A 281 -31.44 -18.15 -8.39
N LYS A 282 -30.60 -19.17 -8.17
CA LYS A 282 -29.23 -19.30 -8.71
C LYS A 282 -28.94 -20.75 -9.08
N SER A 283 -28.08 -20.95 -10.09
CA SER A 283 -27.53 -22.26 -10.40
C SER A 283 -26.58 -22.73 -9.29
N GLY A 284 -26.60 -24.03 -8.97
CA GLY A 284 -25.69 -24.65 -8.00
C GLY A 284 -26.20 -25.94 -7.38
N ASP A 285 -25.49 -26.38 -6.34
CA ASP A 285 -25.82 -27.61 -5.61
C ASP A 285 -26.61 -27.27 -4.34
N TYR A 286 -27.73 -27.96 -4.17
CA TYR A 286 -28.68 -27.75 -3.08
C TYR A 286 -28.79 -29.01 -2.22
N LEU A 287 -28.55 -28.88 -0.92
CA LEU A 287 -28.88 -29.89 0.07
C LEU A 287 -30.36 -29.76 0.42
N VAL A 288 -31.13 -30.81 0.11
CA VAL A 288 -32.57 -30.89 0.35
C VAL A 288 -32.82 -31.99 1.37
N CYS A 289 -33.43 -31.66 2.50
CA CYS A 289 -33.80 -32.61 3.54
C CYS A 289 -35.29 -32.46 3.85
N ALA A 290 -36.02 -33.57 3.98
CA ALA A 290 -37.44 -33.54 4.33
C ALA A 290 -37.80 -34.66 5.30
N SER A 291 -38.88 -34.44 6.04
CA SER A 291 -39.47 -35.36 7.01
C SER A 291 -40.99 -35.27 6.97
N LEU A 292 -41.65 -36.42 6.98
CA LEU A 292 -43.11 -36.54 7.00
C LEU A 292 -43.51 -37.66 7.96
N ILE A 293 -44.45 -37.38 8.88
CA ILE A 293 -45.01 -38.36 9.80
C ILE A 293 -46.44 -38.77 9.41
N ALA A 294 -46.68 -40.07 9.46
CA ALA A 294 -47.97 -40.70 9.23
C ALA A 294 -48.69 -40.99 10.55
N PRO A 295 -50.05 -41.00 10.57
CA PRO A 295 -50.82 -41.23 11.80
C PRO A 295 -50.72 -42.67 12.35
N SER A 296 -50.10 -43.59 11.62
CA SER A 296 -49.90 -44.99 12.02
C SER A 296 -48.73 -45.59 11.24
N SER A 297 -48.15 -46.67 11.76
CA SER A 297 -47.04 -47.39 11.15
C SER A 297 -47.44 -48.07 9.82
N PHE A 298 -46.86 -47.64 8.70
CA PHE A 298 -46.94 -48.33 7.41
C PHE A 298 -45.78 -47.93 6.50
N SER A 299 -45.58 -48.67 5.39
CA SER A 299 -44.52 -48.34 4.42
C SER A 299 -44.96 -47.24 3.46
N PHE A 300 -44.25 -46.12 3.50
CA PHE A 300 -44.33 -45.00 2.55
C PHE A 300 -42.92 -44.47 2.28
N TRP A 301 -42.74 -43.63 1.28
CA TRP A 301 -41.43 -43.08 0.92
C TRP A 301 -41.53 -41.63 0.43
N LEU A 302 -40.48 -40.85 0.68
CA LEU A 302 -40.34 -39.48 0.20
C LEU A 302 -39.41 -39.40 -1.02
N HIS A 303 -39.80 -38.65 -2.04
CA HIS A 303 -39.02 -38.37 -3.24
C HIS A 303 -38.93 -36.85 -3.48
N ILE A 304 -37.76 -36.38 -3.89
CA ILE A 304 -37.58 -35.07 -4.55
C ILE A 304 -38.01 -35.23 -6.00
N PHE A 305 -38.94 -34.38 -6.43
CA PHE A 305 -39.25 -34.17 -7.83
C PHE A 305 -38.57 -32.88 -8.28
N LYS A 306 -37.88 -32.91 -9.43
CA LYS A 306 -37.29 -31.75 -10.11
C LYS A 306 -38.09 -31.46 -11.37
N ASN A 307 -38.56 -30.23 -11.53
CA ASN A 307 -39.35 -29.80 -12.69
C ASN A 307 -40.53 -30.74 -13.06
N GLY A 308 -41.15 -31.37 -12.05
CA GLY A 308 -42.26 -32.33 -12.21
C GLY A 308 -41.85 -33.78 -12.49
N VAL A 309 -40.55 -34.11 -12.55
CA VAL A 309 -40.02 -35.46 -12.74
C VAL A 309 -39.39 -35.98 -11.44
N ALA A 310 -39.60 -37.26 -11.10
CA ALA A 310 -38.98 -37.87 -9.93
C ALA A 310 -37.46 -37.99 -10.12
N GLU A 311 -36.67 -37.27 -9.31
CA GLU A 311 -35.22 -37.23 -9.42
C GLU A 311 -34.54 -38.16 -8.42
N LYS A 312 -34.94 -38.07 -7.13
CA LYS A 312 -34.17 -38.68 -6.04
C LYS A 312 -35.04 -39.10 -4.86
N GLY A 313 -34.93 -40.36 -4.44
CA GLY A 313 -35.53 -40.82 -3.19
C GLY A 313 -34.78 -40.26 -1.97
N LEU A 314 -35.52 -39.77 -0.98
CA LEU A 314 -35.00 -39.39 0.34
C LEU A 314 -34.99 -40.58 1.31
N GLY A 315 -35.92 -41.54 1.13
CA GLY A 315 -35.94 -42.80 1.87
C GLY A 315 -37.35 -43.30 2.18
N PRO A 316 -37.52 -44.61 2.45
CA PRO A 316 -38.76 -45.18 2.95
C PRO A 316 -38.86 -45.10 4.48
N SER A 317 -40.08 -45.02 5.01
CA SER A 317 -40.38 -45.20 6.44
C SER A 317 -40.02 -46.60 6.95
N SER A 318 -39.86 -47.57 6.05
CA SER A 318 -39.57 -48.97 6.36
C SER A 318 -40.58 -49.62 7.33
N GLY A 319 -41.84 -49.16 7.29
CA GLY A 319 -42.90 -49.61 8.20
C GLY A 319 -43.01 -48.79 9.49
N SER A 320 -42.15 -47.78 9.70
CA SER A 320 -42.27 -46.80 10.78
C SER A 320 -43.43 -45.81 10.53
N THR A 321 -43.73 -44.96 11.52
CA THR A 321 -44.60 -43.80 11.35
C THR A 321 -43.95 -42.66 10.57
N ILE A 322 -42.63 -42.61 10.46
CA ILE A 322 -41.89 -41.48 9.87
C ILE A 322 -41.04 -41.92 8.67
N ALA A 323 -41.06 -41.12 7.60
CA ALA A 323 -40.03 -41.15 6.55
C ALA A 323 -39.30 -39.82 6.57
N HIS A 324 -37.97 -39.87 6.61
CA HIS A 324 -37.12 -38.69 6.54
C HIS A 324 -35.83 -39.01 5.78
N GLY A 325 -35.17 -37.99 5.25
CA GLY A 325 -33.87 -38.14 4.61
C GLY A 325 -33.38 -36.87 3.94
N CYS A 326 -32.17 -36.95 3.40
CA CYS A 326 -31.47 -35.84 2.74
C CYS A 326 -30.91 -36.28 1.39
N GLY A 327 -30.88 -35.36 0.43
CA GLY A 327 -30.22 -35.54 -0.86
C GLY A 327 -29.68 -34.23 -1.40
N VAL A 328 -28.45 -34.25 -1.91
CA VAL A 328 -27.94 -33.16 -2.76
C VAL A 328 -28.52 -33.30 -4.17
N ILE A 329 -28.97 -32.20 -4.75
CA ILE A 329 -29.48 -32.08 -6.11
C ILE A 329 -28.88 -30.84 -6.78
N HIS A 330 -28.54 -30.95 -8.07
CA HIS A 330 -28.10 -29.81 -8.87
C HIS A 330 -29.30 -29.10 -9.50
N LEU A 331 -29.42 -27.79 -9.30
CA LEU A 331 -30.50 -26.96 -9.83
C LEU A 331 -29.90 -25.81 -10.63
N GLU A 332 -30.43 -25.57 -11.83
CA GLU A 332 -30.20 -24.35 -12.58
C GLU A 332 -31.10 -23.22 -12.07
N ALA A 333 -30.81 -21.98 -12.44
CA ALA A 333 -31.69 -20.86 -12.09
C ALA A 333 -33.08 -21.05 -12.71
N ASN A 334 -34.13 -20.93 -11.88
CA ASN A 334 -35.54 -21.23 -12.16
C ASN A 334 -35.91 -22.73 -12.27
N ASP A 335 -34.99 -23.66 -12.06
CA ASP A 335 -35.39 -25.04 -11.74
C ASP A 335 -36.17 -25.04 -10.41
N TYR A 336 -37.18 -25.89 -10.32
CA TYR A 336 -37.97 -26.03 -9.11
C TYR A 336 -37.97 -27.46 -8.58
N ILE A 337 -38.11 -27.58 -7.26
CA ILE A 337 -38.30 -28.86 -6.58
C ILE A 337 -39.55 -28.87 -5.71
N GLU A 338 -40.10 -30.07 -5.60
CA GLU A 338 -41.29 -30.40 -4.84
C GLU A 338 -41.05 -31.76 -4.15
N ILE A 339 -41.56 -31.93 -2.93
CA ILE A 339 -41.47 -33.21 -2.23
C ILE A 339 -42.76 -33.99 -2.46
N PHE A 340 -42.64 -35.26 -2.83
CA PHE A 340 -43.76 -36.17 -3.03
C PHE A 340 -43.65 -37.37 -2.10
N VAL A 341 -44.80 -37.82 -1.59
CA VAL A 341 -44.94 -39.07 -0.84
C VAL A 341 -45.62 -40.14 -1.70
N GLY A 342 -45.09 -41.37 -1.66
CA GLY A 342 -45.72 -42.56 -2.25
C GLY A 342 -45.97 -43.65 -1.21
N GLN A 343 -47.01 -44.46 -1.42
CA GLN A 343 -47.39 -45.58 -0.55
C GLN A 343 -48.15 -46.66 -1.36
N SER A 344 -48.12 -47.91 -0.89
CA SER A 344 -48.71 -49.07 -1.60
C SER A 344 -49.57 -49.97 -0.70
N THR A 345 -50.21 -49.38 0.32
CA THR A 345 -50.94 -50.12 1.38
C THR A 345 -52.34 -50.61 0.99
N GLY A 346 -52.75 -50.47 -0.28
CA GLY A 346 -54.05 -50.91 -0.79
C GLY A 346 -55.24 -50.02 -0.45
N SER A 347 -55.06 -49.01 0.40
CA SER A 347 -56.07 -47.99 0.74
C SER A 347 -55.47 -46.58 0.73
N THR A 348 -56.31 -45.56 0.60
CA THR A 348 -55.90 -44.15 0.74
C THR A 348 -55.50 -43.87 2.19
N ARG A 349 -54.40 -43.14 2.38
CA ARG A 349 -53.91 -42.72 3.70
C ARG A 349 -54.01 -41.21 3.83
N THR A 350 -54.53 -40.73 4.97
CA THR A 350 -54.57 -39.30 5.30
C THR A 350 -53.35 -38.95 6.15
N PHE A 351 -52.65 -37.89 5.77
CA PHE A 351 -51.60 -37.26 6.56
C PHE A 351 -52.18 -35.96 7.15
N SER A 352 -51.79 -35.66 8.39
CA SER A 352 -52.33 -34.54 9.18
C SER A 352 -51.19 -33.80 9.89
N PRO A 353 -51.32 -32.48 10.11
CA PRO A 353 -50.38 -31.64 10.85
C PRO A 353 -49.72 -32.31 12.07
N TYR A 354 -48.40 -32.43 12.08
CA TYR A 354 -47.63 -32.70 13.29
C TYR A 354 -46.44 -31.75 13.43
N THR A 355 -46.66 -30.67 14.20
CA THR A 355 -45.64 -29.64 14.48
C THR A 355 -44.35 -30.24 15.01
N GLY A 356 -43.22 -29.83 14.41
CA GLY A 356 -41.86 -30.27 14.80
C GLY A 356 -41.40 -31.61 14.21
N TRP A 357 -42.25 -32.34 13.48
CA TRP A 357 -41.89 -33.62 12.83
C TRP A 357 -42.10 -33.60 11.32
N ASP A 358 -43.08 -32.84 10.83
CA ASP A 358 -43.20 -32.50 9.41
C ASP A 358 -42.36 -31.25 9.12
N TRP A 359 -41.36 -31.38 8.26
CA TRP A 359 -40.48 -30.28 7.87
C TRP A 359 -39.76 -30.51 6.54
N LEU A 360 -39.34 -29.42 5.90
CA LEU A 360 -38.48 -29.39 4.71
C LEU A 360 -37.44 -28.28 4.88
N THR A 361 -36.17 -28.61 4.64
CA THR A 361 -35.05 -27.66 4.61
C THR A 361 -34.31 -27.75 3.29
N ILE A 362 -33.95 -26.59 2.74
CA ILE A 362 -33.25 -26.46 1.45
C ILE A 362 -32.16 -25.41 1.62
N ASN A 363 -30.91 -25.80 1.36
CA ASN A 363 -29.75 -24.92 1.51
C ASN A 363 -28.82 -25.04 0.29
N LYS A 364 -28.42 -23.92 -0.31
CA LYS A 364 -27.37 -23.91 -1.34
C LYS A 364 -26.01 -24.12 -0.68
N ILE A 365 -25.28 -25.13 -1.14
CA ILE A 365 -23.98 -25.55 -0.57
C ILE A 365 -22.80 -25.29 -1.51
N ASN A 366 -23.06 -24.98 -2.78
CA ASN A 366 -22.09 -24.59 -3.81
C ASN A 366 -22.80 -23.69 -4.83
#